data_AF-A0A7K2VTR0-F1
#
_entry.id   AF-A0A7K2VTR0-F1
#
_cell.length_a   1.000
_cell.length_b   1.000
_cell.length_c   1.000
_cell.angle_alpha   90.00
_cell.angle_beta   90.00
_cell.angle_gamma   90.00
#
_symmetry.space_group_name_H-M   'P 1'
#
loop_
_entity.id
_entity.type
_entity.pdbx_description
1 polymer ?
#
loop_
_entity_poly.entity_id
_entity_poly.type
_entity_poly.pdbx_seq_one_letter_code
_entity_poly.pdbx_strand_id
1 'polypeptide(L)'
;MSEDLVDRVAVTLDLKGVRDKAGLMDRVVTALNLPDWFGRNWDALLDSLSDTTVWPPAAVERGLLIVVRNWEPFAELNGQEWRIARDVFSEAVDRTSFLDVMLALGGTSEL
;
A
#
# COMPACT_ATOMS: atom_id res chain seq x y z
N MET A 1 17.58 9.26 8.71
CA MET A 1 16.67 8.99 7.58
C MET A 1 16.61 7.50 7.23
N SER A 2 17.71 6.74 7.25
CA SER A 2 17.68 5.28 7.04
C SER A 2 17.37 4.44 8.30
N GLU A 3 17.70 4.95 9.49
CA GLU A 3 17.41 4.25 10.76
C GLU A 3 15.92 4.23 11.13
N ASP A 4 15.12 5.20 10.67
CA ASP A 4 13.67 5.22 10.92
C ASP A 4 12.91 4.18 10.09
N LEU A 5 13.43 3.76 8.92
CA LEU A 5 12.75 2.80 8.06
C LEU A 5 12.86 1.37 8.58
N VAL A 6 13.98 1.01 9.21
CA VAL A 6 14.23 -0.36 9.70
C VAL A 6 13.43 -0.69 10.95
N ASP A 7 12.91 0.30 11.67
CA ASP A 7 12.01 0.09 12.81
C ASP A 7 10.52 0.07 12.42
N ARG A 8 10.16 0.44 11.19
CA ARG A 8 8.76 0.41 10.76
C ARG A 8 8.22 -1.01 10.63
N VAL A 9 6.91 -1.14 10.83
CA VAL A 9 6.21 -2.38 10.52
C VAL A 9 6.06 -2.47 9.01
N ALA A 10 6.73 -3.45 8.40
CA ALA A 10 6.64 -3.69 6.97
C ALA A 10 5.43 -4.57 6.63
N VAL A 11 4.61 -4.11 5.68
CA VAL A 11 3.53 -4.88 5.06
C VAL A 11 3.80 -5.04 3.57
N THR A 12 3.52 -6.22 3.03
CA THR A 12 3.70 -6.48 1.59
C THR A 12 2.36 -6.34 0.87
N LEU A 13 2.28 -5.38 -0.05
CA LEU A 13 1.18 -5.27 -1.02
C LEU A 13 1.62 -5.97 -2.31
N ASP A 14 1.34 -7.27 -2.42
CA ASP A 14 1.64 -8.04 -3.63
C ASP A 14 0.53 -7.87 -4.67
N LEU A 15 0.86 -7.37 -5.86
CA LEU A 15 -0.06 -7.19 -6.98
C LEU A 15 0.01 -8.33 -8.03
N LYS A 16 0.70 -9.44 -7.74
CA LYS A 16 0.76 -10.62 -8.64
C LYS A 16 -0.65 -11.08 -9.01
N GLY A 17 -0.97 -11.04 -10.30
CA GLY A 17 -2.25 -11.48 -10.86
C GLY A 17 -3.40 -10.47 -10.71
N VAL A 18 -3.16 -9.28 -10.14
CA VAL A 18 -4.16 -8.21 -10.11
C VAL A 18 -4.31 -7.62 -11.51
N ARG A 19 -5.56 -7.51 -11.98
CA ARG A 19 -5.86 -7.09 -13.36
C ARG A 19 -6.67 -5.80 -13.46
N ASP A 20 -7.23 -5.32 -12.35
CA ASP A 20 -8.09 -4.14 -12.31
C ASP A 20 -8.05 -3.48 -10.92
N LYS A 21 -8.70 -2.32 -10.80
CA LYS A 21 -8.81 -1.54 -9.56
C LYS A 21 -9.45 -2.35 -8.42
N ALA A 22 -10.46 -3.16 -8.71
CA ALA A 22 -11.16 -3.94 -7.69
C ALA A 22 -10.19 -4.95 -7.04
N GLY A 23 -9.43 -5.68 -7.86
CA GLY A 23 -8.39 -6.59 -7.38
C GLY A 23 -7.29 -5.88 -6.58
N LEU A 24 -6.91 -4.65 -6.95
CA LEU A 24 -5.95 -3.86 -6.16
C LEU A 24 -6.52 -3.55 -4.77
N MET A 25 -7.78 -3.11 -4.70
CA MET A 25 -8.44 -2.79 -3.44
C MET A 25 -8.57 -4.02 -2.54
N ASP A 26 -8.85 -5.19 -3.10
CA ASP A 26 -8.89 -6.43 -2.32
C ASP A 26 -7.51 -6.84 -1.79
N ARG A 27 -6.44 -6.59 -2.55
CA ARG A 27 -5.06 -6.77 -2.05
C ARG A 27 -4.70 -5.80 -0.94
N VAL A 28 -5.15 -4.55 -1.02
CA VAL A 28 -4.98 -3.56 0.06
C VAL A 28 -5.68 -4.04 1.34
N VAL A 29 -6.96 -4.42 1.25
CA VAL A 29 -7.73 -4.91 2.41
C VAL A 29 -7.01 -6.06 3.09
N THR A 30 -6.52 -7.01 2.29
CA THR A 30 -5.80 -8.18 2.81
C THR A 30 -4.45 -7.80 3.43
N ALA A 31 -3.66 -6.96 2.75
CA ALA A 31 -2.30 -6.61 3.19
C ALA A 31 -2.28 -5.77 4.47
N LEU A 32 -3.26 -4.87 4.62
CA LEU A 32 -3.38 -3.98 5.77
C LEU A 32 -4.34 -4.52 6.85
N ASN A 33 -5.00 -5.65 6.60
CA ASN A 33 -6.05 -6.20 7.45
C ASN A 33 -7.14 -5.16 7.77
N LEU A 34 -7.58 -4.44 6.74
CA LEU A 34 -8.58 -3.37 6.88
C LEU A 34 -9.96 -3.93 7.26
N PRO A 35 -10.76 -3.15 7.99
CA PRO A 35 -12.10 -3.58 8.39
C PRO A 35 -13.06 -3.77 7.20
N ASP A 36 -14.07 -4.60 7.40
CA ASP A 36 -15.04 -4.99 6.36
C ASP A 36 -15.80 -3.83 5.72
N TRP A 37 -15.96 -2.72 6.47
CA TRP A 37 -16.61 -1.50 5.99
C TRP A 37 -15.73 -0.66 5.05
N PHE A 38 -14.50 -1.08 4.76
CA PHE A 38 -13.61 -0.39 3.82
C PHE A 38 -14.25 -0.22 2.44
N GLY A 39 -14.32 1.04 1.98
CA GLY A 39 -15.09 1.46 0.80
C GLY A 39 -14.53 1.04 -0.56
N ARG A 40 -13.36 0.39 -0.62
CA ARG A 40 -12.74 -0.16 -1.85
C ARG A 40 -12.67 0.84 -3.01
N ASN A 41 -12.29 2.08 -2.71
CA ASN A 41 -12.10 3.14 -3.68
C ASN A 41 -10.87 3.99 -3.30
N TRP A 42 -10.48 4.93 -4.17
CA TRP A 42 -9.26 5.70 -4.02
C TRP A 42 -9.28 6.63 -2.81
N ASP A 43 -10.42 7.27 -2.55
CA ASP A 43 -10.60 8.15 -1.38
C ASP A 43 -10.55 7.33 -0.09
N ALA A 44 -11.23 6.17 -0.06
CA ALA A 44 -11.19 5.26 1.08
C ALA A 44 -9.77 4.74 1.37
N LEU A 45 -8.97 4.47 0.32
CA LEU A 45 -7.56 4.12 0.47
C LEU A 45 -6.77 5.27 1.11
N LEU A 46 -6.91 6.49 0.60
CA LEU A 46 -6.26 7.67 1.16
C LEU A 46 -6.62 7.88 2.64
N ASP A 47 -7.92 7.78 2.96
CA ASP A 47 -8.43 7.93 4.31
C ASP A 47 -7.84 6.87 5.25
N SER A 48 -7.82 5.60 4.81
CA SER A 48 -7.28 4.49 5.61
C SER A 48 -5.77 4.59 5.81
N LEU A 49 -5.03 5.07 4.80
CA LEU A 49 -3.61 5.33 4.92
C LEU A 49 -3.30 6.58 5.75
N SER A 50 -4.26 7.50 5.90
CA SER A 50 -4.09 8.70 6.72
C SER A 50 -4.54 8.50 8.18
N ASP A 51 -5.32 7.46 8.46
CA ASP A 51 -5.85 7.13 9.78
C ASP A 51 -5.07 5.98 10.43
N THR A 52 -4.22 6.30 11.40
CA THR A 52 -3.42 5.29 12.11
C THR A 52 -4.27 4.32 12.95
N THR A 53 -5.53 4.65 13.26
CA THR A 53 -6.40 3.78 14.07
C THR A 53 -6.82 2.51 13.33
N VAL A 54 -6.73 2.49 11.99
CA VAL A 54 -7.05 1.33 11.16
C VAL A 54 -5.82 0.55 10.69
N TRP A 55 -4.63 0.95 11.13
CA TRP A 55 -3.39 0.25 10.82
C TRP A 55 -3.21 -1.01 11.67
N PRO A 56 -2.32 -1.93 11.27
CA PRO A 56 -1.89 -3.02 12.15
C PRO A 56 -1.43 -2.48 13.51
N PRO A 57 -1.81 -3.10 14.65
CA PRO A 57 -1.54 -2.54 15.98
C PRO A 57 -0.07 -2.16 16.24
N ALA A 58 0.86 -2.98 15.74
CA ALA A 58 2.30 -2.70 15.89
C ALA A 58 2.79 -1.47 15.09
N ALA A 59 2.08 -1.10 14.03
CA ALA A 59 2.42 0.03 13.16
C ALA A 59 1.98 1.37 13.74
N VAL A 60 1.00 1.38 14.66
CA VAL A 60 0.50 2.60 15.31
C VAL A 60 1.62 3.33 16.08
N GLU A 61 2.51 2.56 16.72
CA GLU A 61 3.62 3.10 17.51
C GLU A 61 4.91 3.28 16.69
N ARG A 62 5.17 2.36 15.74
CA ARG A 62 6.45 2.27 15.03
C ARG A 62 6.44 2.85 13.62
N GLY A 63 5.26 3.21 13.12
CA GLY A 63 5.05 3.57 11.73
C GLY A 63 4.87 2.36 10.80
N LEU A 64 4.39 2.65 9.61
CA LEU A 64 4.05 1.68 8.57
C LEU A 64 4.98 1.86 7.36
N LEU A 65 5.47 0.74 6.84
CA LEU A 65 6.18 0.68 5.56
C LEU A 65 5.41 -0.27 4.63
N ILE A 66 4.83 0.28 3.55
CA ILE A 66 4.18 -0.51 2.52
C ILE A 66 5.19 -0.84 1.42
N VAL A 67 5.47 -2.12 1.23
CA VAL A 67 6.30 -2.61 0.13
C VAL A 67 5.39 -3.14 -0.97
N VAL A 68 5.26 -2.42 -2.07
CA VAL A 68 4.46 -2.83 -3.22
C VAL A 68 5.30 -3.71 -4.14
N ARG A 69 4.86 -4.94 -4.38
CA ARG A 69 5.57 -5.94 -5.21
C ARG A 69 4.75 -6.35 -6.42
N ASN A 70 5.44 -6.81 -7.46
CA ASN A 70 4.84 -7.32 -8.71
C ASN A 70 3.83 -6.32 -9.31
N TRP A 71 4.15 -5.03 -9.24
CA TRP A 71 3.25 -3.94 -9.61
C TRP A 71 3.36 -3.59 -11.09
N GLU A 72 4.48 -3.92 -11.73
CA GLU A 72 4.77 -3.58 -13.12
C GLU A 72 3.72 -4.14 -14.08
N PRO A 73 3.29 -5.42 -14.01
CA PRO A 73 2.24 -5.94 -14.89
C PRO A 73 0.89 -5.24 -14.70
N PHE A 74 0.57 -4.85 -13.46
CA PHE A 74 -0.63 -4.06 -13.18
C PHE A 74 -0.53 -2.67 -13.80
N ALA A 75 0.62 -2.01 -13.69
CA ALA A 75 0.88 -0.69 -14.26
C ALA A 75 0.85 -0.68 -15.79
N GLU A 76 1.37 -1.72 -16.43
CA GLU A 76 1.31 -1.88 -17.89
C GLU A 76 -0.13 -2.08 -18.37
N LEU A 77 -0.91 -2.90 -17.67
CA LEU A 77 -2.30 -3.18 -18.03
C LEU A 77 -3.25 -2.02 -17.69
N ASN A 78 -3.00 -1.30 -16.58
CA ASN A 78 -3.89 -0.30 -16.00
C ASN A 78 -3.16 1.03 -15.72
N GLY A 79 -2.44 1.57 -16.71
CA GLY A 79 -1.58 2.74 -16.50
C GLY A 79 -2.26 4.00 -15.96
N GLN A 80 -3.57 4.19 -16.18
CA GLN A 80 -4.33 5.27 -15.54
C GLN A 80 -4.57 5.00 -14.05
N GLU A 81 -5.08 3.82 -13.70
CA GLU A 81 -5.35 3.45 -12.32
C GLU A 81 -4.04 3.41 -11.50
N TRP A 82 -2.95 2.94 -12.10
CA TRP A 82 -1.64 2.97 -11.42
C TRP A 82 -1.12 4.39 -11.17
N ARG A 83 -1.36 5.34 -12.08
CA ARG A 83 -1.04 6.75 -11.81
C ARG A 83 -1.82 7.26 -10.60
N ILE A 84 -3.13 7.02 -10.56
CA ILE A 84 -3.98 7.42 -9.43
C ILE A 84 -3.52 6.75 -8.13
N ALA A 85 -3.19 5.46 -8.15
CA ALA A 85 -2.67 4.75 -6.99
C ALA A 85 -1.40 5.40 -6.43
N ARG A 86 -0.44 5.79 -7.29
CA ARG A 86 0.78 6.49 -6.88
C ARG A 86 0.49 7.88 -6.33
N ASP A 87 -0.45 8.61 -6.94
CA ASP A 87 -0.87 9.92 -6.44
C ASP A 87 -1.46 9.79 -5.02
N VAL A 88 -2.34 8.80 -4.80
CA VAL A 88 -2.90 8.48 -3.48
C VAL A 88 -1.81 8.08 -2.47
N PHE A 89 -0.86 7.23 -2.86
CA PHE A 89 0.25 6.84 -1.98
C PHE A 89 1.13 8.04 -1.62
N SER A 90 1.45 8.90 -2.59
CA SER A 90 2.23 10.12 -2.36
C SER A 90 1.51 11.04 -1.40
N GLU A 91 0.22 11.28 -1.62
CA GLU A 91 -0.57 12.16 -0.77
C GLU A 91 -0.71 11.61 0.66
N ALA A 92 -0.88 10.29 0.82
CA ALA A 92 -0.92 9.68 2.14
C ALA A 92 0.41 9.82 2.89
N VAL A 93 1.55 9.62 2.21
CA VAL A 93 2.89 9.83 2.79
C VAL A 93 3.07 11.29 3.22
N ASP A 94 2.61 12.25 2.42
CA ASP A 94 2.69 13.67 2.75
C ASP A 94 1.82 14.04 3.97
N ARG A 95 0.67 13.37 4.14
CA ARG A 95 -0.26 13.60 5.26
C ARG A 95 0.18 12.90 6.56
N THR A 96 0.96 11.82 6.45
CA THR A 96 1.24 10.94 7.58
C THR A 96 2.74 10.66 7.69
N SER A 97 3.41 11.37 8.59
CA SER A 97 4.88 11.34 8.77
C SER A 97 5.49 9.97 9.10
N PHE A 98 4.68 9.03 9.58
CA PHE A 98 5.08 7.66 9.92
C PHE A 98 4.58 6.62 8.90
N LEU A 99 4.21 7.04 7.69
CA LEU A 99 3.95 6.17 6.55
C LEU A 99 5.06 6.30 5.50
N ASP A 100 5.54 5.19 4.97
CA ASP A 100 6.44 5.14 3.81
C ASP A 100 5.92 4.09 2.82
N VAL A 101 6.13 4.35 1.53
CA VAL A 101 5.75 3.43 0.45
C VAL A 101 6.95 3.18 -0.45
N MET A 102 7.32 1.91 -0.60
CA MET A 102 8.41 1.46 -1.46
C MET A 102 7.87 0.62 -2.62
N LEU A 103 8.30 0.95 -3.84
CA LEU A 103 8.08 0.10 -5.00
C LEU A 103 9.26 -0.85 -5.17
N ALA A 104 9.03 -2.14 -5.01
CA ALA A 104 10.06 -3.15 -5.25
C ALA A 104 10.36 -3.20 -6.75
N LEU A 105 11.63 -3.03 -7.11
CA LEU A 105 12.11 -3.18 -8.48
C LEU A 105 12.48 -4.66 -8.69
N GLY A 106 11.51 -5.46 -9.14
CA GLY A 106 11.68 -6.90 -9.35
C GLY A 106 11.67 -7.77 -8.08
N GLY A 107 11.68 -9.09 -8.31
CA GLY A 107 11.59 -10.12 -7.28
C GLY A 107 10.40 -11.07 -7.47
N THR A 108 10.29 -11.68 -8.66
CA THR A 108 9.60 -12.97 -8.79
C THR A 108 10.50 -14.05 -8.18
N SER A 109 10.54 -14.16 -6.84
CA SER A 109 10.96 -15.43 -6.27
C SER A 109 9.78 -16.38 -6.40
N GLU A 110 9.64 -16.94 -7.60
CA GLU A 110 9.16 -18.31 -7.70
C GLU A 110 10.34 -19.19 -7.24
N LEU A 111 10.31 -19.53 -5.96
CA LEU A 111 10.94 -20.76 -5.45
C LEU A 111 9.81 -21.75 -5.17
#